data_AF-A0A125SDP8-F1
#
_entry.id   AF-A0A125SDP8-F1
#
_cell.length_a   1.000
_cell.length_b   1.000
_cell.length_c   1.000
_cell.angle_alpha   90.00
_cell.angle_beta   90.00
_cell.angle_gamma   90.00
#
_symmetry.space_group_name_H-M   'P 1'
#
loop_
_entity.id
_entity.type
_entity.pdbx_description
1 polymer ?
#
loop_
_entity_poly.entity_id
_entity_poly.type
_entity_poly.pdbx_seq_one_letter_code
_entity_poly.pdbx_strand_id
1 'polypeptide(L)'
;FASDPKFNKNNIQKSGIVNSKLMNSLEKGDVSVLKGKGIVGGESKTKQLPFICDIIKFDKNGFKSALGTDQAQYGVSVITGKDITSAQLIPGTPLGQFYNTNSFSDNLSVVHVPNGDRGITALKVSLSDIKKNQKILVSSGALSGCTSVTARDKNSMYVFHVGKSGNDTSPWKTNKDGAAMVQQ
;
A
#
# COMPACT_ATOMS: atom_id res chain seq x y z
N PHE A 1 23.71 9.05 -10.72
CA PHE A 1 22.83 7.97 -10.21
C PHE A 1 21.40 8.12 -10.69
N ALA A 2 20.64 9.14 -10.26
CA ALA A 2 19.25 9.33 -10.71
C ALA A 2 19.09 9.61 -12.22
N SER A 3 20.10 10.16 -12.89
CA SER A 3 20.07 10.40 -14.34
C SER A 3 20.68 9.28 -15.19
N ASP A 4 21.25 8.24 -14.57
CA ASP A 4 21.92 7.17 -15.30
C ASP A 4 20.91 6.10 -15.74
N PRO A 5 20.63 5.94 -17.06
CA PRO A 5 19.64 5.00 -17.56
C PRO A 5 19.97 3.52 -17.28
N LYS A 6 21.23 3.22 -16.90
CA LYS A 6 21.66 1.88 -16.47
C LYS A 6 21.04 1.50 -15.12
N PHE A 7 20.87 2.46 -14.22
CA PHE A 7 20.37 2.25 -12.86
C PHE A 7 18.97 2.82 -12.65
N ASN A 8 18.62 3.87 -13.38
CA ASN A 8 17.32 4.51 -13.32
C ASN A 8 16.60 4.48 -14.67
N LYS A 9 15.74 3.47 -14.83
CA LYS A 9 14.88 3.30 -16.01
C LYS A 9 13.56 4.09 -15.91
N ASN A 10 13.48 5.13 -15.07
CA ASN A 10 12.29 5.99 -14.99
C ASN A 10 11.92 6.68 -16.32
N ASN A 11 12.86 6.79 -17.26
CA ASN A 11 12.63 7.32 -18.61
C ASN A 11 12.22 6.26 -19.64
N ILE A 12 12.11 4.99 -19.26
CA ILE A 12 11.50 3.99 -20.14
C ILE A 12 9.99 4.23 -20.07
N GLN A 13 9.42 4.73 -21.17
CA GLN A 13 7.97 4.76 -21.33
C GLN A 13 7.42 3.39 -20.97
N LYS A 14 6.49 3.35 -20.01
CA LYS A 14 5.65 2.18 -19.78
C LYS A 14 5.16 1.70 -21.14
N SER A 15 5.36 0.42 -21.44
CA SER A 15 4.71 -0.20 -22.58
C SER A 15 3.23 0.14 -22.52
N GLY A 16 2.67 0.75 -23.57
CA GLY A 16 1.21 0.99 -23.65
C GLY A 16 0.39 -0.31 -23.62
N ILE A 17 1.06 -1.46 -23.75
CA ILE A 17 0.47 -2.79 -23.71
C ILE A 17 0.46 -3.29 -22.26
N VAL A 18 -0.74 -3.53 -21.75
CA VAL A 18 -0.98 -4.19 -20.46
C VAL A 18 -0.33 -5.57 -20.44
N ASN A 19 0.34 -5.92 -19.34
CA ASN A 19 0.90 -7.26 -19.16
C ASN A 19 -0.22 -8.29 -18.92
N SER A 20 -0.84 -8.78 -19.98
CA SER A 20 -2.01 -9.66 -19.93
C SER A 20 -1.75 -10.95 -19.15
N LYS A 21 -0.55 -11.54 -19.27
CA LYS A 21 -0.18 -12.74 -18.51
C LYS A 21 -0.19 -12.47 -17.00
N LEU A 22 0.45 -11.38 -16.57
CA LEU A 22 0.45 -10.96 -15.18
C LEU A 22 -0.97 -10.67 -14.67
N MET A 23 -1.75 -9.93 -15.45
CA MET A 23 -3.12 -9.57 -15.09
C MET A 23 -4.02 -10.81 -14.96
N ASN A 24 -3.93 -11.76 -15.88
CA ASN A 24 -4.68 -13.01 -15.83
C ASN A 24 -4.30 -13.86 -14.61
N SER A 25 -3.04 -13.81 -14.15
CA SER A 25 -2.61 -14.47 -12.90
C SER A 25 -3.19 -13.75 -11.68
N LEU A 26 -3.08 -12.42 -11.61
CA LEU A 26 -3.64 -11.63 -10.50
C LEU A 26 -5.17 -11.77 -10.41
N GLU A 27 -5.86 -11.87 -11.55
CA GLU A 27 -7.30 -12.14 -11.64
C GLU A 27 -7.71 -13.47 -11.00
N LYS A 28 -6.82 -14.46 -11.04
CA LYS A 28 -7.03 -15.76 -10.41
C LYS A 28 -6.61 -15.78 -8.94
N GLY A 29 -6.21 -14.63 -8.39
CA GLY A 29 -5.71 -14.50 -7.01
C GLY A 29 -4.28 -14.98 -6.82
N ASP A 30 -3.53 -15.24 -7.90
CA ASP A 30 -2.13 -15.67 -7.80
C ASP A 30 -1.22 -14.47 -7.49
N VAL A 31 -0.89 -14.29 -6.21
CA VAL A 31 0.02 -13.24 -5.74
C VAL A 31 1.50 -13.59 -5.93
N SER A 32 1.84 -14.83 -6.29
CA SER A 32 3.24 -15.28 -6.43
C SER A 32 3.97 -14.54 -7.56
N VAL A 33 3.21 -14.07 -8.56
CA VAL A 33 3.72 -13.26 -9.68
C VAL A 33 4.34 -11.93 -9.25
N LEU A 34 4.05 -11.46 -8.04
CA LEU A 34 4.60 -10.23 -7.45
C LEU A 34 5.92 -10.48 -6.69
N LYS A 35 6.31 -11.74 -6.45
CA LYS A 35 7.54 -12.08 -5.73
C LYS A 35 8.77 -11.55 -6.48
N GLY A 36 9.63 -10.81 -5.75
CA GLY A 36 10.87 -10.26 -6.28
C GLY A 36 10.67 -9.10 -7.28
N LYS A 37 9.48 -8.50 -7.35
CA LYS A 37 9.19 -7.38 -8.28
C LYS A 37 9.47 -6.00 -7.70
N GLY A 38 10.02 -5.92 -6.49
CA GLY A 38 10.26 -4.66 -5.78
C GLY A 38 9.00 -4.15 -5.08
N ILE A 39 9.00 -2.88 -4.73
CA ILE A 39 7.93 -2.27 -3.92
C ILE A 39 7.00 -1.48 -4.84
N VAL A 40 5.71 -1.79 -4.75
CA VAL A 40 4.66 -1.07 -5.47
C VAL A 40 4.48 0.33 -4.90
N GLY A 41 4.39 1.32 -5.77
CA GLY A 41 4.11 2.71 -5.47
C GLY A 41 3.30 3.35 -6.60
N GLY A 42 3.28 4.68 -6.64
CA GLY A 42 2.50 5.42 -7.61
C GLY A 42 1.87 6.66 -7.01
N GLU A 43 1.29 7.46 -7.89
CA GLU A 43 0.55 8.66 -7.49
C GLU A 43 -0.92 8.31 -7.24
N SER A 44 -1.45 8.74 -6.10
CA SER A 44 -2.88 8.63 -5.79
C SER A 44 -3.63 9.82 -6.40
N LYS A 45 -4.28 9.61 -7.55
CA LYS A 45 -5.06 10.66 -8.24
C LYS A 45 -6.53 10.71 -7.86
N THR A 46 -6.96 9.80 -6.98
CA THR A 46 -8.31 9.76 -6.43
C THR A 46 -8.25 9.47 -4.93
N LYS A 47 -9.32 9.84 -4.22
CA LYS A 47 -9.56 9.43 -2.84
C LYS A 47 -10.55 8.27 -2.74
N GLN A 48 -11.20 7.89 -3.84
CA GLN A 48 -12.20 6.83 -3.85
C GLN A 48 -11.54 5.47 -3.64
N LEU A 49 -11.82 4.84 -2.49
CA LEU A 49 -11.42 3.46 -2.19
C LEU A 49 -12.28 2.47 -2.99
N PRO A 50 -11.73 1.27 -3.27
CA PRO A 50 -12.46 0.25 -4.00
C PRO A 50 -13.53 -0.47 -3.17
N PHE A 51 -13.61 -0.22 -1.86
CA PHE A 51 -14.55 -0.83 -0.93
C PHE A 51 -14.96 0.20 0.15
N ILE A 52 -16.02 -0.13 0.89
CA ILE A 52 -16.36 0.53 2.15
C ILE A 52 -15.50 -0.08 3.26
N CYS A 53 -14.99 0.75 4.16
CA CYS A 53 -14.13 0.31 5.26
C CYS A 53 -14.21 1.22 6.48
N ASP A 54 -13.67 0.72 7.58
CA ASP A 54 -13.29 1.53 8.73
C ASP A 54 -11.78 1.79 8.68
N ILE A 55 -11.39 3.04 8.90
CA ILE A 55 -9.99 3.46 9.00
C ILE A 55 -9.80 4.11 10.36
N ILE A 56 -8.82 3.61 11.11
CA ILE A 56 -8.42 4.16 12.39
C ILE A 56 -6.97 4.61 12.29
N LYS A 57 -6.66 5.78 12.85
CA LYS A 57 -5.29 6.24 13.07
C LYS A 57 -5.16 6.64 14.52
N PHE A 58 -4.21 6.02 15.21
CA PHE A 58 -3.86 6.40 16.57
C PHE A 58 -2.35 6.57 16.66
N ASP A 59 -1.91 7.80 16.89
CA ASP A 59 -0.49 8.13 16.95
C ASP A 59 -0.23 9.31 17.90
N LYS A 60 0.99 9.88 17.86
CA LYS A 60 1.36 11.03 18.71
C LYS A 60 0.39 12.22 18.64
N ASN A 61 -0.37 12.35 17.55
CA ASN A 61 -1.28 13.46 17.31
C ASN A 61 -2.72 13.16 17.76
N GLY A 62 -2.93 12.01 18.43
CA GLY A 62 -4.21 11.58 18.95
C GLY A 62 -4.90 10.53 18.09
N PHE A 63 -6.14 10.22 18.47
CA PHE A 63 -6.99 9.24 17.81
C PHE A 63 -7.87 9.91 16.75
N LYS A 64 -7.99 9.26 15.58
CA LYS A 64 -8.88 9.64 14.48
C LYS A 64 -9.49 8.39 13.87
N SER A 65 -10.75 8.50 13.43
CA SER A 65 -11.46 7.38 12.82
C SER A 65 -12.44 7.84 11.75
N ALA A 66 -12.55 7.06 10.69
CA ALA A 66 -13.55 7.18 9.65
C ALA A 66 -14.22 5.82 9.50
N LEU A 67 -15.51 5.74 9.81
CA LEU A 67 -16.25 4.49 9.83
C LEU A 67 -17.18 4.42 8.62
N GLY A 68 -17.31 3.22 8.03
CA GLY A 68 -18.17 3.00 6.87
C GLY A 68 -17.88 3.94 5.69
N THR A 69 -16.61 4.29 5.48
CA THR A 69 -16.20 5.22 4.43
C THR A 69 -15.66 4.50 3.21
N ASP A 70 -15.90 5.07 2.04
CA ASP A 70 -15.26 4.70 0.78
C ASP A 70 -14.23 5.76 0.34
N GLN A 71 -13.86 6.68 1.23
CA GLN A 71 -12.87 7.72 0.97
C GLN A 71 -11.58 7.44 1.75
N ALA A 72 -10.46 7.59 1.06
CA ALA A 72 -9.13 7.47 1.62
C ALA A 72 -8.89 8.62 2.61
N GLN A 73 -8.54 8.27 3.85
CA GLN A 73 -8.32 9.20 4.95
C GLN A 73 -7.05 8.84 5.73
N TYR A 74 -6.55 9.81 6.50
CA TYR A 74 -5.46 9.61 7.46
C TYR A 74 -4.16 9.05 6.87
N GLY A 75 -3.89 9.37 5.61
CA GLY A 75 -2.70 8.92 4.88
C GLY A 75 -2.90 7.63 4.09
N VAL A 76 -4.00 6.90 4.31
CA VAL A 76 -4.41 5.84 3.38
C VAL A 76 -4.58 6.46 2.00
N SER A 77 -4.14 5.77 0.96
CA SER A 77 -4.22 6.24 -0.42
C SER A 77 -4.52 5.09 -1.37
N VAL A 78 -4.92 5.43 -2.60
CA VAL A 78 -5.34 4.46 -3.61
C VAL A 78 -4.68 4.78 -4.94
N ILE A 79 -3.97 3.81 -5.48
CA ILE A 79 -3.25 3.93 -6.75
C ILE A 79 -3.99 3.05 -7.77
N THR A 80 -4.47 3.67 -8.84
CA THR A 80 -5.13 2.94 -9.94
C THR A 80 -4.09 2.29 -10.85
N GLY A 81 -4.45 1.22 -11.57
CA GLY A 81 -3.52 0.43 -12.38
C GLY A 81 -2.62 1.25 -13.30
N LYS A 82 -3.16 2.23 -14.03
CA LYS A 82 -2.38 3.14 -14.88
C LYS A 82 -1.32 3.95 -14.13
N ASP A 83 -1.58 4.27 -12.86
CA ASP A 83 -0.72 5.11 -12.02
C ASP A 83 0.27 4.29 -11.17
N ILE A 84 0.20 2.94 -11.20
CA ILE A 84 1.13 2.05 -10.48
C ILE A 84 2.55 2.24 -11.02
N THR A 85 3.48 2.62 -10.17
CA THR A 85 4.92 2.70 -10.48
C THR A 85 5.72 2.02 -9.39
N SER A 86 7.04 2.00 -9.50
CA SER A 86 7.88 1.55 -8.39
C SER A 86 7.89 2.63 -7.30
N ALA A 87 7.74 2.23 -6.03
CA ALA A 87 7.98 3.12 -4.91
C ALA A 87 9.40 3.69 -5.00
N GLN A 88 9.58 4.95 -4.58
CA GLN A 88 10.85 5.65 -4.68
C GLN A 88 11.34 6.07 -3.29
N LEU A 89 12.63 5.89 -3.01
CA LEU A 89 13.23 6.38 -1.76
C LEU A 89 13.32 7.90 -1.76
N ILE A 90 13.76 8.44 -2.89
CA ILE A 90 13.74 9.85 -3.27
C ILE A 90 13.34 9.93 -4.75
N PRO A 91 12.81 11.06 -5.23
CA PRO A 91 12.50 11.23 -6.64
C PRO A 91 13.67 10.80 -7.54
N GLY A 92 13.40 9.88 -8.47
CA GLY A 92 14.43 9.32 -9.36
C GLY A 92 15.16 8.08 -8.84
N THR A 93 14.84 7.57 -7.64
CA THR A 93 15.50 6.38 -7.08
C THR A 93 14.47 5.29 -6.74
N PRO A 94 14.01 4.52 -7.75
CA PRO A 94 12.98 3.51 -7.56
C PRO A 94 13.51 2.25 -6.86
N LEU A 95 12.68 1.67 -6.01
CA LEU A 95 12.92 0.41 -5.27
C LEU A 95 12.47 -0.78 -6.13
N GLY A 96 13.27 -1.07 -7.15
CA GLY A 96 12.97 -2.05 -8.20
C GLY A 96 12.41 -1.39 -9.47
N GLN A 97 12.42 -2.10 -10.60
CA GLN A 97 12.06 -1.53 -11.91
C GLN A 97 10.81 -2.13 -12.54
N PHE A 98 10.26 -3.22 -11.97
CA PHE A 98 9.16 -3.95 -12.60
C PHE A 98 7.93 -3.09 -12.84
N TYR A 99 7.50 -2.33 -11.82
CA TYR A 99 6.28 -1.52 -11.90
C TYR A 99 6.45 -0.29 -12.81
N ASN A 100 7.68 0.15 -13.07
CA ASN A 100 7.95 1.21 -14.05
C ASN A 100 7.92 0.71 -15.49
N THR A 101 8.18 -0.58 -15.74
CA THR A 101 8.25 -1.15 -17.09
C THR A 101 7.01 -1.94 -17.50
N ASN A 102 6.05 -2.13 -16.60
CA ASN A 102 4.82 -2.87 -16.84
C ASN A 102 3.60 -1.97 -16.66
N SER A 103 2.62 -2.14 -17.55
CA SER A 103 1.31 -1.50 -17.44
C SER A 103 0.30 -2.46 -16.83
N PHE A 104 -0.54 -1.92 -15.96
CA PHE A 104 -1.59 -2.64 -15.25
C PHE A 104 -2.96 -2.15 -15.70
N SER A 105 -3.95 -3.03 -15.66
CA SER A 105 -5.33 -2.68 -15.97
C SER A 105 -5.90 -1.69 -14.94
N ASP A 106 -6.72 -0.75 -15.38
CA ASP A 106 -7.46 0.17 -14.50
C ASP A 106 -8.37 -0.54 -13.48
N ASN A 107 -8.70 -1.81 -13.73
CA ASN A 107 -9.46 -2.64 -12.80
C ASN A 107 -8.63 -3.17 -11.61
N LEU A 108 -7.32 -2.89 -11.59
CA LEU A 108 -6.44 -3.12 -10.44
C LEU A 108 -6.33 -1.83 -9.62
N SER A 109 -6.52 -1.94 -8.32
CA SER A 109 -6.24 -0.87 -7.37
C SER A 109 -5.27 -1.35 -6.29
N VAL A 110 -4.33 -0.49 -5.93
CA VAL A 110 -3.45 -0.69 -4.78
C VAL A 110 -3.89 0.26 -3.68
N VAL A 111 -4.39 -0.28 -2.57
CA VAL A 111 -4.69 0.48 -1.36
C VAL A 111 -3.43 0.50 -0.51
N HIS A 112 -2.85 1.68 -0.33
CA HIS A 112 -1.68 1.86 0.51
C HIS A 112 -2.10 2.25 1.94
N VAL A 113 -1.64 1.49 2.93
CA VAL A 113 -1.88 1.75 4.36
C VAL A 113 -0.55 2.15 5.00
N PRO A 114 -0.31 3.42 5.33
CA PRO A 114 0.92 3.86 5.98
C PRO A 114 0.89 3.64 7.49
N ASN A 115 2.03 3.69 8.17
CA ASN A 115 2.07 3.72 9.64
C ASN A 115 1.64 5.07 10.22
N GLY A 116 1.43 5.10 11.55
CA GLY A 116 1.26 6.34 12.30
C GLY A 116 2.56 7.08 12.60
N ASP A 117 2.49 8.33 13.05
CA ASP A 117 3.64 9.04 13.59
C ASP A 117 3.86 8.63 15.04
N ARG A 118 4.66 7.57 15.28
CA ARG A 118 4.72 6.87 16.58
C ARG A 118 3.35 6.29 16.92
N GLY A 119 2.89 5.43 16.03
CA GLY A 119 1.56 4.86 16.17
C GLY A 119 1.16 3.99 14.99
N ILE A 120 -0.14 3.77 14.90
CA ILE A 120 -0.78 2.80 14.04
C ILE A 120 -1.77 3.48 13.10
N THR A 121 -1.84 2.97 11.87
CA THR A 121 -3.03 3.09 11.02
C THR A 121 -3.58 1.70 10.83
N ALA A 122 -4.88 1.53 11.01
CA ALA A 122 -5.58 0.28 10.85
C ALA A 122 -6.73 0.45 9.84
N LEU A 123 -6.98 -0.60 9.08
CA LEU A 123 -8.03 -0.68 8.07
C LEU A 123 -8.81 -1.98 8.29
N LYS A 124 -10.12 -1.88 8.41
CA LYS A 124 -11.05 -3.01 8.52
C LYS A 124 -12.01 -2.97 7.33
N VAL A 125 -12.12 -4.09 6.63
CA VAL A 125 -12.98 -4.23 5.44
C VAL A 125 -13.89 -5.42 5.64
N SER A 126 -15.19 -5.24 5.46
CA SER A 126 -16.11 -6.37 5.40
C SER A 126 -15.81 -7.18 4.14
N LEU A 127 -15.70 -8.51 4.28
CA LEU A 127 -15.50 -9.40 3.13
C LEU A 127 -16.69 -9.33 2.16
N SER A 128 -17.88 -8.91 2.61
CA SER A 128 -19.04 -8.66 1.76
C SER A 128 -18.88 -7.46 0.83
N ASP A 129 -18.04 -6.49 1.20
CA ASP A 129 -17.85 -5.24 0.44
C ASP A 129 -16.80 -5.40 -0.66
N ILE A 130 -16.07 -6.51 -0.68
CA ILE A 130 -15.10 -6.86 -1.72
C ILE A 130 -15.83 -7.48 -2.91
N LYS A 131 -16.02 -6.70 -3.98
CA LYS A 131 -16.76 -7.14 -5.17
C LYS A 131 -15.97 -8.20 -5.96
N LYS A 132 -16.67 -9.23 -6.46
CA LYS A 132 -16.12 -10.41 -7.16
C LYS A 132 -15.20 -10.12 -8.35
N ASN A 133 -15.28 -8.93 -8.95
CA ASN A 133 -14.50 -8.54 -10.14
C ASN A 133 -13.50 -7.40 -9.89
N GLN A 134 -13.36 -6.94 -8.65
CA GLN A 134 -12.38 -5.91 -8.28
C GLN A 134 -11.07 -6.56 -7.86
N LYS A 135 -9.97 -6.13 -8.49
CA LYS A 135 -8.62 -6.63 -8.16
C LYS A 135 -8.00 -5.63 -7.21
N ILE A 136 -7.76 -6.05 -5.99
CA ILE A 136 -7.31 -5.17 -4.92
C ILE A 136 -6.03 -5.74 -4.33
N LEU A 137 -4.99 -4.93 -4.32
CA LEU A 137 -3.78 -5.19 -3.55
C LEU A 137 -3.76 -4.23 -2.37
N VAL A 138 -3.47 -4.74 -1.18
CA VAL A 138 -3.19 -3.88 -0.03
C VAL A 138 -1.68 -3.88 0.21
N SER A 139 -1.10 -2.69 0.34
CA SER A 139 0.35 -2.50 0.46
C SER A 139 0.69 -1.61 1.64
N SER A 140 1.62 -2.06 2.47
CA SER A 140 2.26 -1.22 3.50
C SER A 140 3.46 -0.43 2.96
N GLY A 141 3.76 -0.54 1.67
CA GLY A 141 4.88 0.17 1.04
C GLY A 141 6.25 -0.35 1.48
N ALA A 142 7.23 0.54 1.55
CA ALA A 142 8.59 0.22 1.95
C ALA A 142 8.71 0.11 3.48
N LEU A 143 9.05 -1.08 3.98
CA LEU A 143 9.20 -1.33 5.42
C LEU A 143 10.66 -1.10 5.85
N SER A 144 10.88 -0.12 6.73
CA SER A 144 12.21 0.28 7.23
C SER A 144 12.29 0.31 8.77
N GLY A 145 11.61 -0.64 9.43
CA GLY A 145 11.54 -0.74 10.90
C GLY A 145 10.14 -0.53 11.48
N CYS A 146 9.14 -0.30 10.62
CA CYS A 146 7.73 -0.46 10.94
C CYS A 146 7.30 -1.95 10.91
N THR A 147 6.10 -2.22 11.40
CA THR A 147 5.50 -3.56 11.44
C THR A 147 4.13 -3.51 10.76
N SER A 148 3.89 -4.44 9.84
CA SER A 148 2.59 -4.63 9.19
C SER A 148 2.00 -5.98 9.59
N VAL A 149 0.71 -6.00 9.90
CA VAL A 149 -0.03 -7.20 10.28
C VAL A 149 -1.30 -7.26 9.46
N THR A 150 -1.52 -8.39 8.79
CA THR A 150 -2.79 -8.68 8.12
C THR A 150 -3.46 -9.83 8.85
N ALA A 151 -4.73 -9.65 9.21
CA ALA A 151 -5.54 -10.66 9.87
C ALA A 151 -6.90 -10.79 9.19
N ARG A 152 -7.59 -11.90 9.44
CA ARG A 152 -8.97 -12.07 9.02
C ARG A 152 -9.76 -12.85 10.06
N ASP A 153 -11.04 -12.54 10.15
CA ASP A 153 -12.04 -13.41 10.76
C ASP A 153 -13.02 -13.92 9.70
N LYS A 154 -14.19 -14.42 10.11
CA LYS A 154 -15.21 -14.94 9.20
C LYS A 154 -15.81 -13.86 8.29
N ASN A 155 -15.87 -12.62 8.76
CA ASN A 155 -16.63 -11.53 8.16
C ASN A 155 -15.76 -10.39 7.66
N SER A 156 -14.54 -10.23 8.18
CA SER A 156 -13.72 -9.05 7.93
C SER A 156 -12.24 -9.39 7.72
N MET A 157 -11.59 -8.56 6.90
CA MET A 157 -10.15 -8.47 6.78
C MET A 157 -9.66 -7.23 7.52
N TYR A 158 -8.51 -7.36 8.19
CA TYR A 158 -7.87 -6.31 8.95
C TYR A 158 -6.44 -6.12 8.47
N VAL A 159 -6.03 -4.87 8.31
CA VAL A 159 -4.65 -4.50 8.00
C VAL A 159 -4.21 -3.43 8.97
N PHE A 160 -3.14 -3.72 9.70
CA PHE A 160 -2.52 -2.84 10.68
C PHE A 160 -1.13 -2.48 10.20
N HIS A 161 -0.78 -1.20 10.24
CA HIS A 161 0.57 -0.75 9.99
C HIS A 161 1.01 0.19 11.11
N VAL A 162 2.00 -0.24 11.88
CA VAL A 162 2.48 0.44 13.08
C VAL A 162 3.95 0.80 12.95
N GLY A 163 4.34 1.98 13.43
CA GLY A 163 5.71 2.44 13.34
C GLY A 163 5.88 3.90 13.74
N LYS A 164 7.06 4.42 13.43
CA LYS A 164 7.40 5.84 13.55
C LYS A 164 8.18 6.28 12.32
N SER A 165 8.26 7.59 12.10
CA SER A 165 9.12 8.14 11.07
C SER A 165 10.58 7.71 11.27
N GLY A 166 11.30 7.47 10.17
CA GLY A 166 12.70 7.03 10.21
C GLY A 166 13.64 8.02 10.90
N ASN A 167 13.30 9.31 10.91
CA ASN A 167 14.06 10.37 11.57
C ASN A 167 13.62 10.65 13.03
N ASP A 168 12.63 9.92 13.55
CA ASP A 168 12.14 10.12 14.91
C ASP A 168 13.15 9.54 15.92
N THR A 169 13.69 10.38 16.81
CA THR A 169 14.69 10.00 17.83
C THR A 169 14.10 9.77 19.21
N SER A 170 12.76 9.79 19.34
CA SER A 170 12.09 9.55 20.62
C SER A 170 12.34 8.12 21.13
N PRO A 171 12.15 7.87 22.43
CA PRO A 171 12.31 6.54 23.00
C PRO A 171 11.21 5.54 22.59
N TRP A 172 10.21 5.95 21.78
CA TRP A 172 9.14 5.09 21.31
C TRP A 172 9.69 4.01 20.37
N LYS A 173 9.33 2.74 20.61
CA LYS A 173 9.85 1.58 19.88
C LYS A 173 8.73 0.80 19.21
N THR A 174 8.85 0.57 17.90
CA THR A 174 7.88 -0.24 17.14
C THR A 174 7.66 -1.62 17.75
N ASN A 175 8.73 -2.28 18.21
CA ASN A 175 8.67 -3.64 18.75
C ASN A 175 8.14 -3.75 20.19
N LYS A 176 7.90 -2.63 20.87
CA LYS A 176 7.37 -2.60 22.24
C LYS A 176 6.07 -1.80 22.28
N ASP A 177 6.18 -0.49 22.09
CA ASP A 177 5.06 0.44 22.15
C ASP A 177 4.12 0.20 20.96
N GLY A 178 4.68 0.02 19.76
CA GLY A 178 3.89 -0.29 18.56
C GLY A 178 3.18 -1.64 18.63
N ALA A 179 3.87 -2.69 19.09
CA ALA A 179 3.28 -4.01 19.26
C ALA A 179 2.07 -4.00 20.20
N ALA A 180 2.14 -3.24 21.30
CA ALA A 180 1.03 -3.08 22.25
C ALA A 180 -0.20 -2.40 21.62
N MET A 181 -0.03 -1.58 20.57
CA MET A 181 -1.16 -0.92 19.88
C MET A 181 -1.89 -1.82 18.90
N VAL A 182 -1.30 -2.95 18.46
CA VAL A 182 -1.96 -3.92 17.57
C VAL A 182 -2.85 -4.87 18.37
N GLN A 183 -2.58 -5.05 19.67
CA GLN A 183 -3.32 -5.94 20.56
C GLN A 183 -4.58 -5.30 21.18
N GLN A 184 -4.68 -3.97 21.17
CA GLN A 184 -5.77 -3.19 21.76
C GLN A 184 -6.90 -2.99 20.76
#